data_AF-A0A497M2R4-F1
#
_entry.id   AF-A0A497M2R4-F1
#
_cell.length_a   1.000
_cell.length_b   1.000
_cell.length_c   1.000
_cell.angle_alpha   90.00
_cell.angle_beta   90.00
_cell.angle_gamma   90.00
#
_symmetry.space_group_name_H-M   'P 1'
#
loop_
_entity.id
_entity.type
_entity.pdbx_description
1 polymer ?
#
loop_
_entity_poly.entity_id
_entity_poly.type
_entity_poly.pdbx_seq_one_letter_code
_entity_poly.pdbx_strand_id
1 'polypeptide(L)'
;MRKIKRKVLAGFLLFAILTLTLINLSEAIENVEVEGLEPNLAKLVILLKYLFSNSVVAFMVGYLRNLLGFLENWFRARYSKAEIEYELNKLGETWVKYQAGILAISSWLPAPAAAAITFLADIITSSIRKLREQ
;
A
#
# COMPACT_ATOMS: atom_id res chain seq x y z
N MET A 1 -21.78 -16.27 -0.64
CA MET A 1 -20.58 -16.68 -1.43
C MET A 1 -20.39 -15.90 -2.73
N ARG A 2 -21.42 -15.71 -3.59
CA ARG A 2 -21.30 -14.98 -4.88
C ARG A 2 -20.90 -13.50 -4.73
N LYS A 3 -21.43 -12.79 -3.71
CA LYS A 3 -21.09 -11.39 -3.40
C LYS A 3 -19.60 -11.20 -3.02
N ILE A 4 -19.06 -12.08 -2.17
CA ILE A 4 -17.65 -12.06 -1.75
C ILE A 4 -16.73 -12.24 -2.95
N LYS A 5 -16.98 -13.25 -3.81
CA LYS A 5 -16.18 -13.49 -5.03
C LYS A 5 -16.16 -12.25 -5.94
N ARG A 6 -17.30 -11.57 -6.11
CA ARG A 6 -17.38 -10.32 -6.90
C ARG A 6 -16.57 -9.18 -6.28
N LYS A 7 -16.66 -8.98 -4.96
CA LYS A 7 -15.90 -7.92 -4.27
C LYS A 7 -14.38 -8.18 -4.28
N VAL A 8 -13.94 -9.43 -4.11
CA VAL A 8 -12.52 -9.81 -4.22
C VAL A 8 -12.01 -9.61 -5.64
N LEU A 9 -12.78 -10.02 -6.65
CA LEU A 9 -12.43 -9.77 -8.05
C LEU A 9 -12.36 -8.27 -8.37
N ALA A 10 -13.33 -7.48 -7.89
CA ALA A 10 -13.31 -6.03 -8.04
C ALA A 10 -12.09 -5.40 -7.36
N GLY A 11 -11.73 -5.86 -6.16
CA GLY A 11 -10.51 -5.44 -5.46
C GLY A 11 -9.24 -5.78 -6.23
N PHE A 12 -9.15 -6.99 -6.80
CA PHE A 12 -8.02 -7.39 -7.64
C PHE A 12 -7.91 -6.57 -8.93
N LEU A 13 -9.03 -6.32 -9.62
CA LEU A 13 -9.04 -5.49 -10.82
C LEU A 13 -8.63 -4.05 -10.50
N LEU A 14 -9.16 -3.50 -9.41
CA LEU A 14 -8.83 -2.16 -8.96
C LEU A 14 -7.35 -2.06 -8.55
N PHE A 15 -6.81 -3.09 -7.89
CA PHE A 15 -5.38 -3.24 -7.63
C PHE A 15 -4.57 -3.23 -8.93
N ALA A 16 -4.90 -4.08 -9.90
CA ALA A 16 -4.15 -4.18 -11.15
C ALA A 16 -4.13 -2.84 -11.93
N ILE A 17 -5.29 -2.17 -12.03
CA ILE A 17 -5.42 -0.87 -12.70
C ILE A 17 -4.62 0.21 -11.96
N LEU A 18 -4.72 0.27 -10.63
CA LEU A 18 -3.98 1.26 -9.84
C LEU A 18 -2.47 1.00 -9.85
N THR A 19 -2.03 -0.26 -9.78
CA THR A 19 -0.60 -0.60 -9.91
C THR A 19 -0.06 -0.14 -11.25
N LEU A 20 -0.76 -0.43 -12.35
CA LEU A 20 -0.36 0.02 -13.69
C LEU A 20 -0.34 1.56 -13.78
N THR A 21 -1.34 2.23 -13.21
CA THR A 21 -1.43 3.69 -13.17
C THR A 21 -0.26 4.28 -12.39
N LEU A 22 0.08 3.71 -11.24
CA LEU A 22 1.21 4.14 -10.41
C LEU A 22 2.55 3.90 -11.09
N ILE A 23 2.74 2.77 -11.79
CA ILE A 23 3.96 2.52 -12.58
C ILE A 23 4.12 3.60 -13.64
N ASN A 24 3.10 3.80 -14.48
CA ASN A 24 3.15 4.79 -15.56
C ASN A 24 3.35 6.22 -15.01
N LEU A 25 2.71 6.55 -13.89
CA LEU A 25 2.87 7.86 -13.25
C LEU A 25 4.27 8.05 -12.67
N SER A 26 4.81 7.03 -11.98
CA SER A 26 6.17 7.06 -11.45
C SER A 26 7.19 7.22 -12.58
N GLU A 27 7.06 6.47 -13.68
CA GLU A 27 7.93 6.60 -14.85
C GLU A 27 7.80 7.98 -15.52
N ALA A 28 6.58 8.49 -15.68
CA ALA A 28 6.36 9.81 -16.26
C ALA A 28 7.00 10.93 -15.43
N ILE A 29 6.86 10.86 -14.10
CA ILE A 29 7.44 11.85 -13.18
C ILE A 29 8.97 11.74 -13.17
N GLU A 30 9.53 10.53 -13.18
CA GLU A 30 10.97 10.31 -13.13
C GLU A 30 11.69 10.89 -14.36
N ASN A 31 11.04 10.80 -15.53
CA ASN A 31 11.56 11.31 -16.80
C ASN A 31 11.41 12.84 -16.99
N VAL A 32 10.81 13.57 -16.03
CA VAL A 32 10.76 15.04 -16.11
C VAL A 32 12.14 15.62 -15.86
N GLU A 33 12.70 16.31 -16.86
CA GLU A 33 13.94 17.07 -16.72
C GLU A 33 13.74 18.27 -15.80
N VAL A 34 14.65 18.44 -14.86
CA VAL A 34 14.58 19.52 -13.85
C VAL A 34 15.46 20.71 -14.25
N GLU A 35 16.35 20.52 -15.21
CA GLU A 35 17.22 21.57 -15.72
C GLU A 35 16.41 22.67 -16.42
N GLY A 36 16.71 23.93 -16.10
CA GLY A 36 16.01 25.08 -16.68
C GLY A 36 14.63 25.40 -16.09
N LEU A 37 14.14 24.62 -15.11
CA LEU A 37 12.91 24.97 -14.39
C LEU A 37 13.13 26.09 -13.38
N GLU A 38 12.09 26.88 -13.12
CA GLU A 38 12.07 27.83 -12.00
C GLU A 38 12.35 27.09 -10.67
N PRO A 39 13.12 27.67 -9.71
CA PRO A 39 13.49 26.98 -8.47
C PRO A 39 12.33 26.36 -7.68
N ASN A 40 11.15 27.00 -7.67
CA ASN A 40 9.98 26.46 -6.97
C ASN A 40 9.39 25.24 -7.69
N LEU A 41 9.34 25.29 -9.02
CA LEU A 41 8.85 24.21 -9.85
C LEU A 41 9.82 23.02 -9.82
N ALA A 42 11.12 23.28 -9.87
CA ALA A 42 12.17 22.28 -9.71
C ALA A 42 12.03 21.51 -8.37
N LYS A 43 11.85 22.24 -7.25
CA LYS A 43 11.62 21.64 -5.93
C LYS A 43 10.36 20.78 -5.90
N LEU A 44 9.27 21.24 -6.51
CA LEU A 44 8.03 20.48 -6.60
C LEU A 44 8.22 19.18 -7.37
N VAL A 45 8.89 19.23 -8.53
CA VAL A 45 9.17 18.04 -9.34
C VAL A 45 10.05 17.05 -8.57
N ILE A 46 11.11 17.52 -7.88
CA ILE A 46 11.96 16.67 -7.04
C ILE A 46 11.15 16.02 -5.92
N LEU A 47 10.26 16.77 -5.27
CA LEU A 47 9.39 16.23 -4.22
C LEU A 47 8.42 15.17 -4.77
N LEU A 48 7.88 15.38 -5.98
CA LEU A 48 7.04 14.39 -6.65
C LEU A 48 7.85 13.14 -7.01
N LYS A 49 9.06 13.27 -7.58
CA LYS A 49 9.96 12.12 -7.82
C LYS A 49 10.20 11.34 -6.53
N TYR A 50 10.52 12.03 -5.44
CA TYR A 50 10.70 11.40 -4.14
C TYR A 50 9.44 10.68 -3.65
N LEU A 51 8.28 11.33 -3.70
CA LEU A 51 7.00 10.75 -3.26
C LEU A 51 6.62 9.52 -4.09
N PHE A 52 6.88 9.52 -5.41
CA PHE A 52 6.48 8.44 -6.30
C PHE A 52 7.53 7.35 -6.49
N SER A 53 8.78 7.57 -6.06
CA SER A 53 9.89 6.60 -6.15
C SER A 53 9.58 5.23 -5.55
N ASN A 54 8.85 5.21 -4.43
CA ASN A 54 8.52 3.99 -3.69
C ASN A 54 7.03 3.61 -3.75
N SER A 55 6.22 4.41 -4.46
CA SER A 55 4.75 4.32 -4.40
C SER A 55 4.21 2.99 -4.91
N VAL A 56 4.80 2.44 -5.97
CA VAL A 56 4.43 1.13 -6.52
C VAL A 56 4.67 0.02 -5.49
N VAL A 57 5.86 0.01 -4.87
CA VAL A 57 6.23 -1.01 -3.86
C VAL A 57 5.30 -0.89 -2.65
N ALA A 58 5.08 0.33 -2.15
CA ALA A 58 4.18 0.59 -1.03
C ALA A 58 2.75 0.13 -1.32
N PHE A 59 2.25 0.38 -2.53
CA PHE A 59 0.93 -0.03 -2.96
C PHE A 59 0.80 -1.55 -3.05
N MET A 60 1.78 -2.23 -3.63
CA MET A 60 1.81 -3.70 -3.72
C MET A 60 1.81 -4.36 -2.34
N VAL A 61 2.71 -3.92 -1.45
CA VAL A 61 2.82 -4.49 -0.10
C VAL A 61 1.60 -4.14 0.75
N GLY A 62 1.08 -2.91 0.63
CA GLY A 62 -0.14 -2.49 1.30
C GLY A 62 -1.36 -3.29 0.85
N TYR A 63 -1.51 -3.54 -0.45
CA TYR A 63 -2.58 -4.41 -0.98
C TYR A 63 -2.46 -5.84 -0.44
N LEU A 64 -1.25 -6.42 -0.44
CA LEU A 64 -1.00 -7.74 0.12
C LEU A 64 -1.43 -7.79 1.60
N ARG A 65 -1.07 -6.77 2.39
CA ARG A 65 -1.45 -6.70 3.80
C ARG A 65 -2.96 -6.62 4.00
N ASN A 66 -3.65 -5.81 3.20
CA ASN A 66 -5.11 -5.71 3.23
C ASN A 66 -5.75 -7.07 2.89
N LEU A 67 -5.26 -7.75 1.85
CA LEU A 67 -5.73 -9.08 1.47
C LEU A 67 -5.52 -10.10 2.59
N LEU A 68 -4.36 -10.10 3.26
CA LEU A 68 -4.09 -10.95 4.41
C LEU A 68 -5.05 -10.66 5.58
N GLY A 69 -5.36 -9.40 5.85
CA GLY A 69 -6.34 -9.02 6.87
C GLY A 69 -7.75 -9.49 6.53
N PHE A 70 -8.15 -9.37 5.26
CA PHE A 70 -9.41 -9.93 4.77
C PHE A 70 -9.45 -11.45 4.92
N LEU A 71 -8.38 -12.16 4.54
CA LEU A 71 -8.30 -13.62 4.66
C LEU A 71 -8.38 -14.07 6.12
N GLU A 72 -7.67 -13.39 7.03
CA GLU A 72 -7.73 -13.68 8.46
C GLU A 72 -9.16 -13.54 9.01
N ASN A 73 -9.84 -12.44 8.68
CA ASN A 73 -11.23 -12.22 9.06
C ASN A 73 -12.14 -13.27 8.42
N TRP A 74 -11.89 -13.63 7.16
CA TRP A 74 -12.61 -14.66 6.43
C TRP A 74 -12.54 -16.03 7.09
N PHE A 75 -11.35 -16.45 7.50
CA PHE A 75 -11.17 -17.70 8.23
C PHE A 75 -11.84 -17.65 9.60
N ARG A 76 -11.72 -16.55 10.36
CA ARG A 76 -12.36 -16.42 11.68
C ARG A 76 -13.89 -16.47 11.60
N ALA A 77 -14.50 -15.73 10.68
CA ALA A 77 -15.95 -15.66 10.60
C ALA A 77 -16.60 -16.86 9.88
N ARG A 78 -15.81 -17.71 9.21
CA ARG A 78 -16.23 -19.06 8.84
C ARG A 78 -16.62 -19.91 10.05
N TYR A 79 -16.09 -19.59 11.24
CA TYR A 79 -16.47 -20.20 12.52
C TYR A 79 -17.56 -19.44 13.29
N SER A 80 -17.80 -18.14 13.01
CA SER A 80 -18.73 -17.30 13.80
C SER A 80 -20.01 -16.82 13.08
N LYS A 81 -20.24 -17.19 11.81
CA LYS A 81 -21.40 -16.76 10.98
C LYS A 81 -21.55 -15.23 10.77
N ALA A 82 -20.54 -14.42 11.09
CA ALA A 82 -20.59 -12.98 10.81
C ALA A 82 -20.50 -12.69 9.30
N GLU A 83 -21.24 -11.69 8.80
CA GLU A 83 -21.10 -11.21 7.42
C GLU A 83 -19.75 -10.51 7.25
N ILE A 84 -19.00 -10.92 6.22
CA ILE A 84 -17.65 -10.42 5.97
C ILE A 84 -17.68 -9.66 4.66
N GLU A 85 -17.37 -8.38 4.74
CA GLU A 85 -17.25 -7.52 3.58
C GLU A 85 -15.78 -7.21 3.32
N TYR A 86 -15.36 -7.30 2.06
CA TYR A 86 -14.09 -6.72 1.65
C TYR A 86 -14.25 -5.20 1.56
N GLU A 87 -13.50 -4.47 2.38
CA GLU A 87 -13.56 -3.02 2.46
C GLU A 87 -12.51 -2.39 1.55
N LEU A 88 -12.95 -1.96 0.36
CA LEU A 88 -12.09 -1.28 -0.61
C LEU A 88 -11.49 0.02 -0.06
N ASN A 89 -12.20 0.71 0.83
CA ASN A 89 -11.74 1.97 1.43
C ASN A 89 -10.44 1.79 2.23
N LYS A 90 -10.24 0.61 2.83
CA LYS A 90 -9.00 0.29 3.56
C LYS A 90 -7.79 0.15 2.65
N LEU A 91 -7.97 0.01 1.34
CA LEU A 91 -6.87 -0.13 0.38
C LEU A 91 -6.06 1.18 0.29
N GLY A 92 -6.74 2.32 0.23
CA GLY A 92 -6.10 3.64 0.23
C GLY A 92 -5.39 3.95 1.56
N GLU A 93 -6.05 3.68 2.69
CA GLU A 93 -5.45 3.86 4.02
C GLU A 93 -4.20 3.01 4.21
N THR A 94 -4.26 1.73 3.79
CA THR A 94 -3.12 0.82 3.90
C THR A 94 -1.98 1.27 2.98
N TRP A 95 -2.28 1.73 1.77
CA TRP A 95 -1.26 2.29 0.87
C TRP A 95 -0.56 3.50 1.50
N VAL A 96 -1.29 4.50 1.99
CA VAL A 96 -0.69 5.69 2.61
C VAL A 96 0.17 5.32 3.81
N LYS A 97 -0.29 4.37 4.65
CA LYS A 97 0.48 3.88 5.78
C LYS A 97 1.80 3.23 5.35
N TYR A 98 1.76 2.36 4.35
CA TYR A 98 2.96 1.68 3.84
C TYR A 98 3.89 2.66 3.13
N GLN A 99 3.35 3.64 2.40
CA GLN A 99 4.13 4.69 1.78
C GLN A 99 4.89 5.50 2.82
N ALA A 100 4.21 5.95 3.87
CA ALA A 100 4.85 6.69 4.96
C ALA A 100 5.93 5.87 5.66
N GLY A 101 5.66 4.58 5.96
CA GLY A 101 6.64 3.70 6.59
C GLY A 101 7.87 3.44 5.71
N ILE A 102 7.67 3.20 4.42
CA ILE A 102 8.76 2.97 3.46
C ILE A 102 9.59 4.25 3.29
N LEU A 103 8.95 5.40 3.09
CA LEU A 103 9.65 6.69 2.96
C LEU A 103 10.44 7.06 4.22
N ALA A 104 9.94 6.71 5.40
CA ALA A 104 10.64 6.98 6.65
C ALA A 104 11.93 6.15 6.80
N ILE A 105 11.99 4.97 6.19
CA ILE A 105 13.10 4.01 6.33
C ILE A 105 14.01 4.02 5.09
N SER A 106 13.53 4.50 3.95
CA SER A 106 14.25 4.49 2.67
C SER A 106 15.49 5.38 2.64
N SER A 107 15.67 6.26 3.63
CA SER A 107 16.91 7.03 3.83
C SER A 107 18.10 6.15 4.23
N TRP A 108 17.84 4.97 4.80
CA TRP A 108 18.87 4.06 5.31
C TRP A 108 18.93 2.72 4.59
N LEU A 109 17.86 2.35 3.87
CA LEU A 109 17.73 1.03 3.26
C LEU A 109 17.12 1.09 1.86
N PRO A 110 17.50 0.18 0.95
CA PRO A 110 16.83 0.04 -0.34
C PRO A 110 15.33 -0.22 -0.19
N ALA A 111 14.54 0.22 -1.18
CA ALA A 111 13.08 0.12 -1.17
C ALA A 111 12.53 -1.26 -0.77
N PRO A 112 13.04 -2.40 -1.27
CA PRO A 112 12.52 -3.72 -0.87
C PRO A 112 12.76 -4.03 0.61
N ALA A 113 13.90 -3.61 1.17
CA ALA A 113 14.22 -3.83 2.57
C ALA A 113 13.38 -2.91 3.48
N ALA A 114 13.23 -1.63 3.11
CA ALA A 114 12.35 -0.70 3.81
C ALA A 114 10.89 -1.21 3.84
N ALA A 115 10.41 -1.77 2.72
CA ALA A 115 9.09 -2.37 2.62
C ALA A 115 8.93 -3.61 3.50
N ALA A 116 9.93 -4.51 3.50
CA ALA A 116 9.93 -5.69 4.35
C ALA A 116 9.89 -5.32 5.85
N ILE A 117 10.69 -4.35 6.29
CA ILE A 117 10.69 -3.89 7.68
C ILE A 117 9.35 -3.24 8.05
N THR A 118 8.83 -2.37 7.18
CA THR A 118 7.51 -1.74 7.37
C THR A 118 6.42 -2.79 7.53
N PHE A 119 6.45 -3.83 6.69
CA PHE A 119 5.51 -4.95 6.75
C PHE A 119 5.63 -5.76 8.04
N LEU A 120 6.86 -6.10 8.44
CA LEU A 120 7.10 -6.83 9.69
C LEU A 120 6.66 -6.00 10.91
N ALA A 121 6.98 -4.72 10.95
CA ALA A 121 6.58 -3.81 12.01
C ALA A 121 5.04 -3.73 12.11
N ASP A 122 4.34 -3.65 10.98
CA ASP A 122 2.87 -3.67 10.94
C ASP A 122 2.28 -4.99 11.46
N ILE A 123 2.86 -6.13 11.08
CA ILE A 123 2.43 -7.44 11.60
C ILE A 123 2.65 -7.55 13.11
N ILE A 124 3.84 -7.18 13.59
CA ILE A 124 4.21 -7.27 15.00
C ILE A 124 3.30 -6.37 15.83
N THR A 125 3.17 -5.09 15.45
CA THR A 125 2.31 -4.13 16.16
C THR A 125 0.84 -4.55 16.14
N SER A 126 0.34 -5.05 15.00
CA SER A 126 -1.01 -5.59 14.91
C SER A 126 -1.21 -6.83 15.78
N SER A 127 -0.19 -7.67 15.95
CA SER A 127 -0.27 -8.89 16.77
C SER A 127 -0.26 -8.53 18.26
N ILE A 128 0.64 -7.63 18.67
CA ILE A 128 0.70 -7.11 20.05
C ILE A 128 -0.63 -6.46 20.44
N ARG A 129 -1.21 -5.64 19.57
CA ARG A 129 -2.50 -5.00 19.83
C ARG A 129 -3.60 -6.04 20.08
N LYS A 130 -3.68 -7.08 19.25
CA LYS A 130 -4.68 -8.15 19.41
C LYS A 130 -4.51 -8.93 20.71
N LEU A 131 -3.27 -9.13 21.18
CA LEU A 131 -3.01 -9.79 22.46
C LEU A 131 -3.44 -8.93 23.66
N ARG A 132 -3.38 -7.60 23.54
CA ARG A 132 -3.79 -6.67 24.60
C ARG A 132 -5.31 -6.49 24.69
N GLU A 133 -6.02 -6.72 23.59
CA GLU A 133 -7.48 -6.61 23.50
C GLU A 133 -8.22 -7.89 23.92
N GLN A 134 -7.49 -8.95 24.29
CA GLN A 134 -8.01 -10.19 24.89
C GLN A 134 -7.91 -10.14 26.41
#